data_AF-A0A841H4N9-F1
#
_entry.id   AF-A0A841H4N9-F1
#
_cell.length_a   1.000
_cell.length_b   1.000
_cell.length_c   1.000
_cell.angle_alpha   90.00
_cell.angle_beta   90.00
_cell.angle_gamma   90.00
#
_symmetry.space_group_name_H-M   'P 1'
#
loop_
_entity.id
_entity.type
_entity.pdbx_description
1 polymer ?
#
loop_
_entity_poly.entity_id
_entity_poly.type
_entity_poly.pdbx_seq_one_letter_code
_entity_poly.pdbx_strand_id
1 'polypeptide(L)'
;MLSIRGLILLVLAIACASCAPLATVQPRTLEQDERDVLLAVLEDLSNAKEYDSTGKVIGVRRLLILAASVTTPAERYMMPDDRTLREQGIRFPGEVFPDLLRRTRSPLSLATLSADSTRFRLLSIARIDSVRSTPGGINASGERLRQLYPGAASIQFLSRPGFDEQRRHAAVLQSYWCGNLCGGGGLLLLKYRDGQWRVTGWAGMSIS
;
A
#
# COMPACT_ATOMS: atom_id res chain seq x y z
N MET A 1 64.03 27.88 10.98
CA MET A 1 62.63 28.35 10.95
C MET A 1 62.24 28.59 9.49
N LEU A 2 61.61 27.60 8.83
CA LEU A 2 61.13 27.72 7.45
C LEU A 2 59.60 27.89 7.46
N SER A 3 59.13 28.96 6.82
CA SER A 3 57.73 29.36 6.70
C SER A 3 57.06 28.58 5.57
N ILE A 4 56.10 27.71 5.91
CA ILE A 4 55.27 26.99 4.95
C ILE A 4 54.12 27.92 4.56
N ARG A 5 54.18 28.45 3.33
CA ARG A 5 53.11 29.23 2.72
C ARG A 5 51.91 28.32 2.42
N GLY A 6 50.74 28.74 2.89
CA GLY A 6 49.47 28.02 2.74
C GLY A 6 49.07 27.89 1.28
N LEU A 7 48.87 26.65 0.86
CA LEU A 7 48.27 26.27 -0.41
C LEU A 7 46.75 26.36 -0.25
N ILE A 8 46.15 27.44 -0.77
CA ILE A 8 44.69 27.59 -0.83
C ILE A 8 44.19 26.63 -1.92
N LEU A 9 43.59 25.51 -1.49
CA LEU A 9 42.93 24.55 -2.36
C LEU A 9 41.60 25.16 -2.82
N LEU A 10 41.58 25.75 -4.01
CA LEU A 10 40.37 26.27 -4.64
C LEU A 10 39.55 25.08 -5.18
N VAL A 11 38.59 24.60 -4.40
CA VAL A 11 37.64 23.55 -4.84
C VAL A 11 36.64 24.21 -5.80
N LEU A 12 36.86 24.01 -7.10
CA LEU A 12 35.96 24.46 -8.16
C LEU A 12 34.73 23.54 -8.17
N ALA A 13 33.64 23.97 -7.53
CA ALA A 13 32.34 23.32 -7.67
C ALA A 13 31.81 23.59 -9.08
N ILE A 14 32.02 22.66 -10.00
CA ILE A 14 31.40 22.68 -11.33
C ILE A 14 29.91 22.37 -11.13
N ALA A 15 29.11 23.42 -10.95
CA ALA A 15 27.65 23.32 -10.95
C ALA A 15 27.22 22.85 -12.35
N CYS A 16 26.79 21.60 -12.45
CA CYS A 16 26.23 21.05 -13.68
C CYS A 16 24.88 21.76 -13.93
N ALA A 17 24.90 22.85 -14.72
CA ALA A 17 23.71 23.65 -15.08
C ALA A 17 22.70 22.88 -15.97
N SER A 18 22.95 21.61 -16.24
CA SER A 18 22.09 20.71 -17.03
C SER A 18 21.33 19.69 -16.18
N CYS A 19 21.49 19.70 -14.86
CA CYS A 19 20.59 18.95 -13.98
C CYS A 19 19.25 19.68 -13.92
N ALA A 20 18.39 19.45 -14.92
CA ALA A 20 16.98 19.79 -14.80
C ALA A 20 16.46 19.18 -13.47
N PRO A 21 15.81 19.98 -12.59
CA PRO A 21 15.24 19.43 -11.38
C PRO A 21 14.31 18.30 -11.79
N LEU A 22 14.51 17.11 -11.20
CA LEU A 22 13.59 15.99 -11.35
C LEU A 22 12.18 16.54 -11.15
N ALA A 23 11.39 16.57 -12.23
CA ALA A 23 10.05 17.09 -12.18
C ALA A 23 9.31 16.37 -11.05
N THR A 24 8.87 17.13 -10.05
CA THR A 24 8.10 16.58 -8.94
C THR A 24 6.80 16.06 -9.52
N VAL A 25 6.68 14.74 -9.65
CA VAL A 25 5.46 14.08 -10.13
C VAL A 25 4.37 14.37 -9.10
N GLN A 26 3.49 15.33 -9.42
CA GLN A 26 2.35 15.63 -8.56
C GLN A 26 1.42 14.41 -8.50
N PRO A 27 0.98 14.00 -7.29
CA PRO A 27 -0.01 12.93 -7.16
C PRO A 27 -1.28 13.30 -7.93
N ARG A 28 -1.78 12.40 -8.77
CA ARG A 28 -3.10 12.58 -9.39
C ARG A 28 -4.21 12.37 -8.36
N THR A 29 -5.31 13.08 -8.55
CA THR A 29 -6.57 12.83 -7.84
C THR A 29 -7.20 11.53 -8.33
N LEU A 30 -7.93 10.87 -7.44
CA LEU A 30 -8.69 9.65 -7.75
C LEU A 30 -9.87 9.96 -8.69
N GLU A 31 -9.99 9.17 -9.77
CA GLU A 31 -11.24 9.06 -10.54
C GLU A 31 -12.37 8.48 -9.66
N GLN A 32 -13.63 8.73 -10.02
CA GLN A 32 -14.77 8.23 -9.25
C GLN A 32 -14.77 6.70 -9.11
N ASP A 33 -14.56 5.96 -10.21
CA ASP A 33 -14.50 4.50 -10.15
C ASP A 33 -13.32 3.98 -9.33
N GLU A 34 -12.17 4.67 -9.37
CA GLU A 34 -11.03 4.30 -8.52
C GLU A 34 -11.36 4.48 -7.05
N ARG A 35 -12.06 5.57 -6.71
CA ARG A 35 -12.56 5.83 -5.37
C ARG A 35 -13.52 4.73 -4.92
N ASP A 36 -14.48 4.36 -5.77
CA ASP A 36 -15.51 3.37 -5.43
C ASP A 36 -14.92 1.96 -5.25
N VAL A 37 -13.94 1.57 -6.08
CA VAL A 37 -13.18 0.33 -5.88
C VAL A 37 -12.43 0.35 -4.55
N LEU A 38 -11.70 1.43 -4.25
CA LEU A 38 -10.90 1.51 -3.02
C LEU A 38 -11.79 1.53 -1.78
N LEU A 39 -12.95 2.19 -1.82
CA LEU A 39 -13.93 2.15 -0.74
C LEU A 39 -14.48 0.74 -0.54
N ALA A 40 -14.81 0.02 -1.62
CA ALA A 40 -15.26 -1.37 -1.53
C ALA A 40 -14.18 -2.28 -0.90
N VAL A 41 -12.90 -2.09 -1.24
CA VAL A 41 -11.79 -2.79 -0.61
C VAL A 41 -11.68 -2.45 0.88
N LEU A 42 -11.72 -1.17 1.24
CA LEU A 42 -11.61 -0.73 2.64
C LEU A 42 -12.78 -1.25 3.48
N GLU A 43 -13.98 -1.29 2.92
CA GLU A 43 -15.15 -1.85 3.58
C GLU A 43 -15.02 -3.36 3.79
N ASP A 44 -14.61 -4.11 2.76
CA ASP A 44 -14.38 -5.56 2.87
C ASP A 44 -13.33 -5.89 3.94
N LEU A 45 -12.20 -5.19 3.92
CA LEU A 45 -11.13 -5.33 4.92
C LEU A 45 -11.61 -4.97 6.35
N SER A 46 -12.49 -3.98 6.49
CA SER A 46 -13.07 -3.57 7.78
C SER A 46 -14.14 -4.52 8.29
N ASN A 47 -14.69 -5.38 7.43
CA ASN A 47 -15.69 -6.38 7.80
C ASN A 47 -15.08 -7.79 7.90
N ALA A 48 -13.78 -7.94 7.61
CA ALA A 48 -13.09 -9.21 7.69
C ALA A 48 -13.21 -9.82 9.10
N LYS A 49 -13.62 -11.08 9.15
CA LYS A 49 -13.66 -11.87 10.39
C LYS A 49 -12.25 -12.11 10.88
N GLU A 50 -12.05 -11.96 12.17
CA GLU A 50 -10.80 -12.35 12.83
C GLU A 50 -10.95 -13.77 13.37
N TYR A 51 -9.94 -14.60 13.13
CA TYR A 51 -9.91 -15.99 13.54
C TYR A 51 -8.77 -16.19 14.54
N ASP A 52 -8.98 -17.00 15.57
CA ASP A 52 -7.88 -17.47 16.43
C ASP A 52 -7.04 -18.55 15.75
N SER A 53 -6.01 -19.05 16.45
CA SER A 53 -5.15 -20.14 15.97
C SER A 53 -5.89 -21.46 15.72
N THR A 54 -7.13 -21.60 16.20
CA THR A 54 -7.98 -22.77 15.97
C THR A 54 -8.93 -22.59 14.79
N GLY A 55 -8.92 -21.42 14.15
CA GLY A 55 -9.83 -21.07 13.06
C GLY A 55 -11.24 -20.66 13.54
N LYS A 56 -11.42 -20.39 14.83
CA LYS A 56 -12.70 -19.88 15.37
C LYS A 56 -12.77 -18.38 15.20
N VAL A 57 -13.91 -17.87 14.74
CA VAL A 57 -14.16 -16.42 14.65
C VAL A 57 -14.16 -15.84 16.06
N ILE A 58 -13.21 -14.95 16.36
CA ILE A 58 -13.09 -14.25 17.64
C ILE A 58 -13.62 -12.82 17.59
N GLY A 59 -13.95 -12.31 16.40
CA GLY A 59 -14.56 -11.01 16.23
C GLY A 59 -14.66 -10.58 14.79
N VAL A 60 -15.17 -9.37 14.60
CA VAL A 60 -15.00 -8.60 13.37
C VAL A 60 -13.92 -7.57 13.63
N ARG A 61 -12.90 -7.55 12.77
CA ARG A 61 -11.82 -6.58 12.87
C ARG A 61 -12.39 -5.19 12.66
N ARG A 62 -12.51 -4.38 13.72
CA ARG A 62 -12.66 -2.92 13.58
C ARG A 62 -11.31 -2.36 13.16
N LEU A 63 -10.92 -2.66 11.93
CA LEU A 63 -9.59 -2.38 11.44
C LEU A 63 -9.49 -0.89 11.17
N LEU A 64 -8.72 -0.18 11.99
CA LEU A 64 -8.27 1.14 11.59
C LEU A 64 -7.33 0.97 10.41
N ILE A 65 -7.86 1.07 9.20
CA ILE A 65 -7.06 0.90 7.98
C ILE A 65 -6.25 2.18 7.77
N LEU A 66 -4.94 2.06 7.92
CA LEU A 66 -3.98 3.13 7.68
C LEU A 66 -3.47 2.97 6.25
N ALA A 67 -4.18 3.55 5.28
CA ALA A 67 -3.86 3.36 3.86
C ALA A 67 -2.79 4.35 3.37
N ALA A 68 -1.76 3.83 2.71
CA ALA A 68 -0.82 4.60 1.91
C ALA A 68 -0.64 3.99 0.51
N SER A 69 -0.25 4.81 -0.46
CA SER A 69 0.02 4.36 -1.83
C SER A 69 1.20 3.40 -1.84
N VAL A 70 0.99 2.22 -2.43
CA VAL A 70 2.05 1.25 -2.73
C VAL A 70 2.97 1.87 -3.78
N THR A 71 4.12 2.41 -3.37
CA THR A 71 5.13 2.94 -4.31
C THR A 71 6.49 2.30 -4.09
N THR A 72 6.67 1.51 -3.02
CA THR A 72 7.99 1.00 -2.67
C THR A 72 8.32 -0.26 -3.48
N PRO A 73 9.58 -0.43 -3.92
CA PRO A 73 10.02 -1.66 -4.60
C PRO A 73 9.77 -2.93 -3.77
N ALA A 74 9.83 -2.83 -2.43
CA ALA A 74 9.59 -3.93 -1.50
C ALA A 74 8.20 -4.55 -1.67
N GLU A 75 7.18 -3.73 -1.94
CA GLU A 75 5.81 -4.19 -2.10
C GLU A 75 5.57 -4.87 -3.45
N ARG A 76 6.42 -4.64 -4.46
CA ARG A 76 6.34 -5.35 -5.75
C ARG A 76 6.70 -6.83 -5.61
N TYR A 77 7.54 -7.18 -4.64
CA TYR A 77 7.85 -8.58 -4.33
C TYR A 77 6.67 -9.34 -3.71
N MET A 78 5.60 -8.62 -3.34
CA MET A 78 4.37 -9.23 -2.80
C MET A 78 3.30 -9.43 -3.88
N MET A 79 3.60 -9.12 -5.15
CA MET A 79 2.72 -9.51 -6.25
C MET A 79 2.86 -11.00 -6.51
N PRO A 80 1.76 -11.79 -6.47
CA PRO A 80 1.81 -13.17 -6.91
C PRO A 80 2.24 -13.20 -8.39
N ASP A 81 3.15 -14.11 -8.73
CA ASP A 81 3.53 -14.35 -10.11
C ASP A 81 2.39 -15.06 -10.87
N ASP A 82 2.47 -15.06 -12.20
CA ASP A 82 1.47 -15.70 -13.07
C ASP A 82 1.23 -17.18 -12.69
N ARG A 83 2.27 -17.85 -12.17
CA ARG A 83 2.17 -19.23 -11.72
C ARG A 83 1.28 -19.35 -10.48
N THR A 84 1.52 -18.54 -9.45
CA THR A 84 0.74 -18.49 -8.21
C THR A 84 -0.73 -18.21 -8.52
N LEU A 85 -0.99 -17.29 -9.44
CA LEU A 85 -2.34 -16.96 -9.88
C LEU A 85 -3.05 -18.15 -10.55
N ARG A 86 -2.34 -18.88 -11.42
CA ARG A 86 -2.86 -20.09 -12.07
C ARG A 86 -3.10 -21.22 -11.08
N GLU A 87 -2.17 -21.46 -10.15
CA GLU A 87 -2.29 -22.49 -9.12
C GLU A 87 -3.48 -22.22 -8.19
N GLN A 88 -3.77 -20.95 -7.89
CA GLN A 88 -4.94 -20.54 -7.12
C GLN A 88 -6.24 -20.55 -7.95
N GLY A 89 -6.21 -20.97 -9.22
CA GLY A 89 -7.37 -21.02 -10.10
C GLY A 89 -7.92 -19.64 -10.46
N ILE A 90 -7.14 -18.58 -10.23
CA ILE A 90 -7.57 -17.20 -10.43
C ILE A 90 -7.38 -16.85 -11.90
N ARG A 91 -8.50 -16.60 -12.58
CA ARG A 91 -8.54 -16.11 -13.95
C ARG A 91 -8.86 -14.63 -13.96
N PHE A 92 -7.89 -13.83 -14.39
CA PHE A 92 -8.13 -12.41 -14.64
C PHE A 92 -8.78 -12.23 -16.02
N PRO A 93 -9.80 -11.37 -16.12
CA PRO A 93 -10.17 -10.79 -17.41
C PRO A 93 -8.97 -10.02 -17.95
N GLY A 94 -8.61 -10.28 -19.21
CA GLY A 94 -7.26 -10.06 -19.76
C GLY A 94 -6.55 -8.77 -19.35
N GLU A 95 -7.19 -7.61 -19.53
CA GLU A 95 -6.53 -6.31 -19.39
C GLU A 95 -6.38 -5.81 -17.95
N VAL A 96 -7.02 -6.44 -16.95
CA VAL A 96 -6.97 -5.97 -15.56
C VAL A 96 -5.55 -5.91 -15.02
N PHE A 97 -4.74 -6.94 -15.29
CA PHE A 97 -3.40 -7.06 -14.73
C PHE A 97 -2.36 -6.17 -15.42
N PRO A 98 -2.31 -6.10 -16.77
CA PRO A 98 -1.52 -5.08 -17.45
C PRO A 98 -1.85 -3.65 -17.00
N ASP A 99 -3.14 -3.31 -16.84
CA ASP A 99 -3.55 -1.99 -16.37
C ASP A 99 -3.13 -1.73 -14.91
N LEU A 100 -3.28 -2.73 -14.03
CA LEU A 100 -2.81 -2.65 -12.64
C LEU A 100 -1.31 -2.36 -12.57
N LEU A 101 -0.49 -3.11 -13.29
CA LEU A 101 0.96 -2.95 -13.32
C LEU A 101 1.36 -1.56 -13.84
N ARG A 102 0.64 -1.05 -14.84
CA ARG A 102 0.84 0.29 -15.39
C ARG A 102 0.50 1.37 -14.35
N ARG A 103 -0.63 1.26 -13.68
CA ARG A 103 -1.13 2.27 -12.72
C ARG A 103 -0.39 2.27 -11.39
N THR A 104 0.07 1.12 -10.91
CA THR A 104 0.82 0.99 -9.64
C THR A 104 2.15 1.75 -9.67
N ARG A 105 2.65 2.14 -10.84
CA ARG A 105 3.86 2.98 -10.99
C ARG A 105 3.63 4.45 -10.65
N SER A 106 2.37 4.87 -10.52
CA SER A 106 2.02 6.27 -10.26
C SER A 106 1.59 6.43 -8.79
N PRO A 107 2.18 7.39 -8.05
CA PRO A 107 1.78 7.65 -6.67
C PRO A 107 0.32 8.07 -6.61
N LEU A 108 -0.40 7.50 -5.65
CA LEU A 108 -1.81 7.77 -5.41
C LEU A 108 -1.98 8.66 -4.18
N SER A 109 -2.71 9.77 -4.34
CA SER A 109 -3.17 10.53 -3.18
C SER A 109 -4.50 9.94 -2.71
N LEU A 110 -4.50 9.36 -1.51
CA LEU A 110 -5.72 8.86 -0.87
C LEU A 110 -6.49 9.97 -0.15
N ALA A 111 -6.00 11.22 -0.13
CA ALA A 111 -6.60 12.31 0.65
C ALA A 111 -8.10 12.49 0.39
N THR A 112 -8.57 12.20 -0.84
CA THR A 112 -9.98 12.28 -1.23
C THR A 112 -10.86 11.15 -0.67
N LEU A 113 -10.29 10.05 -0.17
CA LEU A 113 -11.02 8.98 0.54
C LEU A 113 -11.30 9.33 2.00
N SER A 114 -10.61 10.32 2.56
CA SER A 114 -10.63 10.61 4.01
C SER A 114 -11.95 11.23 4.50
N ALA A 115 -12.80 11.73 3.59
CA ALA A 115 -13.87 12.64 3.96
C ALA A 115 -15.01 11.98 4.76
N ASP A 116 -15.12 10.65 4.79
CA ASP A 116 -16.39 10.01 5.15
C ASP A 116 -16.29 8.70 5.93
N SER A 117 -15.24 8.48 6.73
CA SER A 117 -15.12 7.18 7.44
C SER A 117 -14.70 7.24 8.91
N THR A 118 -15.57 6.65 9.74
CA THR A 118 -15.27 6.26 11.12
C THR A 118 -14.47 4.96 11.21
N ARG A 119 -14.35 4.23 10.09
CA ARG A 119 -13.79 2.88 10.05
C ARG A 119 -12.30 2.86 9.70
N PHE A 120 -11.80 3.84 8.94
CA PHE A 120 -10.40 3.92 8.57
C PHE A 120 -9.81 5.32 8.83
N ARG A 121 -8.48 5.41 8.82
CA ARG A 121 -7.75 6.67 9.01
C ARG A 121 -6.62 6.70 8.01
N LEU A 122 -6.46 7.78 7.26
CA LEU A 122 -5.31 7.88 6.38
C LEU A 122 -4.10 8.37 7.17
N LEU A 123 -2.94 7.74 6.96
CA LEU A 123 -1.67 8.20 7.50
C LEU A 123 -0.77 8.70 6.39
N SER A 124 0.02 9.71 6.71
CA SER A 124 1.17 10.07 5.89
C SER A 124 2.27 8.99 5.99
N ILE A 125 3.07 8.86 4.93
CA ILE A 125 4.25 7.99 4.92
C ILE A 125 5.17 8.32 6.10
N ALA A 126 5.44 9.60 6.36
CA ALA A 126 6.26 10.03 7.50
C ALA A 126 5.71 9.52 8.85
N ARG A 127 4.38 9.50 9.02
CA ARG A 127 3.77 8.93 10.23
C ARG A 127 3.95 7.42 10.29
N ILE A 128 3.76 6.71 9.17
CA ILE A 128 3.99 5.26 9.09
C ILE A 128 5.46 4.93 9.43
N ASP A 129 6.41 5.64 8.85
CA ASP A 129 7.84 5.45 9.08
C ASP A 129 8.23 5.73 10.53
N SER A 130 7.60 6.73 11.17
CA SER A 130 7.81 6.98 12.60
C SER A 130 7.35 5.84 13.50
N VAL A 131 6.31 5.08 13.09
CA VAL A 131 5.84 3.89 13.82
C VAL A 131 6.76 2.71 13.53
N ARG A 132 7.14 2.50 12.26
CA ARG A 132 8.02 1.39 11.83
C ARG A 132 9.41 1.49 12.45
N SER A 133 9.97 2.69 12.51
CA SER A 133 11.31 2.95 13.05
C SER A 133 11.36 2.96 14.59
N THR A 134 10.32 2.50 15.28
CA THR A 134 10.32 2.43 16.75
C THR A 134 11.45 1.51 17.22
N PRO A 135 12.44 2.04 17.97
CA PRO A 135 13.51 1.21 18.50
C PRO A 135 12.97 0.18 19.51
N GLY A 136 13.53 -1.03 19.51
CA GLY A 136 13.19 -2.07 20.48
C GLY A 136 13.27 -3.47 19.89
N GLY A 137 12.73 -4.44 20.64
CA GLY A 137 12.64 -5.84 20.20
C GLY A 137 11.71 -6.05 19.00
N ILE A 138 11.61 -7.30 18.55
CA ILE A 138 10.84 -7.71 17.36
C ILE A 138 9.37 -7.23 17.37
N ASN A 139 8.78 -7.04 18.54
CA ASN A 139 7.38 -6.61 18.68
C ASN A 139 7.20 -5.10 18.87
N ALA A 140 8.28 -4.32 19.07
CA ALA A 140 8.19 -2.94 19.55
C ALA A 140 7.38 -2.03 18.60
N SER A 141 7.58 -2.16 17.29
CA SER A 141 6.87 -1.37 16.28
C SER A 141 5.39 -1.74 16.18
N GLY A 142 5.05 -3.02 16.34
CA GLY A 142 3.65 -3.49 16.38
C GLY A 142 2.93 -3.09 17.67
N GLU A 143 3.61 -3.12 18.82
CA GLU A 143 3.09 -2.60 20.09
C GLU A 143 2.86 -1.10 20.01
N ARG A 144 3.80 -0.36 19.43
CA ARG A 144 3.66 1.09 19.22
C ARG A 144 2.48 1.43 18.33
N LEU A 145 2.25 0.65 17.26
CA LEU A 145 1.06 0.78 16.42
C LEU A 145 -0.22 0.68 17.24
N ARG A 146 -0.35 -0.38 18.04
CA ARG A 146 -1.54 -0.62 18.89
C ARG A 146 -1.73 0.43 19.97
N GLN A 147 -0.64 0.97 20.53
CA GLN A 147 -0.69 2.06 21.51
C GLN A 147 -1.18 3.37 20.88
N LEU A 148 -0.66 3.73 19.70
CA LEU A 148 -1.02 4.97 19.01
C LEU A 148 -2.42 4.92 18.39
N TYR A 149 -2.84 3.71 17.99
CA TYR A 149 -4.10 3.47 17.31
C TYR A 149 -4.80 2.26 17.93
N PRO A 150 -5.48 2.43 19.08
CA PRO A 150 -6.23 1.35 19.71
C PRO A 150 -7.24 0.74 18.73
N GLY A 151 -7.20 -0.58 18.56
CA GLY A 151 -8.03 -1.32 17.59
C GLY A 151 -7.41 -1.49 16.20
N ALA A 152 -6.28 -0.85 15.89
CA ALA A 152 -5.55 -1.10 14.65
C ALA A 152 -4.82 -2.45 14.72
N ALA A 153 -5.22 -3.39 13.86
CA ALA A 153 -4.51 -4.68 13.72
C ALA A 153 -3.27 -4.58 12.82
N SER A 154 -3.31 -3.70 11.81
CA SER A 154 -2.23 -3.50 10.85
C SER A 154 -2.39 -2.18 10.10
N ILE A 155 -1.30 -1.73 9.47
CA ILE A 155 -1.28 -0.71 8.43
C ILE A 155 -1.52 -1.42 7.09
N GLN A 156 -2.38 -0.88 6.22
CA GLN A 156 -2.66 -1.45 4.91
C GLN A 156 -2.06 -0.56 3.83
N PHE A 157 -1.57 -1.12 2.75
CA PHE A 157 -1.10 -0.35 1.60
C PHE A 157 -1.89 -0.81 0.40
N LEU A 158 -2.44 0.15 -0.35
CA LEU A 158 -3.28 -0.13 -1.50
C LEU A 158 -2.66 0.53 -2.74
N SER A 159 -2.59 -0.22 -3.83
CA SER A 159 -2.25 0.35 -5.13
C SER A 159 -3.43 1.10 -5.71
N ARG A 160 -3.18 1.82 -6.81
CA ARG A 160 -4.26 2.19 -7.72
C ARG A 160 -4.92 0.92 -8.27
N PRO A 161 -6.26 0.90 -8.44
CA PRO A 161 -6.92 -0.21 -9.11
C PRO A 161 -6.53 -0.29 -10.59
N GLY A 162 -6.32 -1.50 -11.10
CA GLY A 162 -6.34 -1.77 -12.55
C GLY A 162 -7.73 -2.25 -12.97
N PHE A 163 -8.13 -1.95 -14.20
CA PHE A 163 -9.46 -2.27 -14.74
C PHE A 163 -9.36 -3.05 -16.05
N ASP A 164 -10.41 -3.82 -16.37
CA ASP A 164 -10.64 -4.26 -17.74
C ASP A 164 -11.20 -3.11 -18.60
N GLU A 165 -11.19 -3.26 -19.92
CA GLU A 165 -11.67 -2.23 -20.87
C GLU A 165 -13.11 -1.80 -20.59
N GLN A 166 -13.94 -2.74 -20.12
CA GLN A 166 -15.36 -2.52 -19.87
C GLN A 166 -15.64 -2.00 -18.45
N ARG A 167 -14.62 -1.83 -17.61
CA ARG A 167 -14.73 -1.46 -16.19
C ARG A 167 -15.74 -2.33 -15.42
N ARG A 168 -15.81 -3.62 -15.76
CA ARG A 168 -16.62 -4.63 -15.06
C ARG A 168 -15.81 -5.42 -14.04
N HIS A 169 -14.49 -5.39 -14.17
CA HIS A 169 -13.56 -6.05 -13.28
C HIS A 169 -12.44 -5.11 -12.89
N ALA A 170 -11.98 -5.26 -11.65
CA ALA A 170 -10.83 -4.53 -11.16
C ALA A 170 -9.94 -5.42 -10.31
N ALA A 171 -8.68 -5.03 -10.16
CA ALA A 171 -7.77 -5.61 -9.21
C ALA A 171 -7.05 -4.51 -8.42
N VAL A 172 -6.79 -4.78 -7.15
CA VAL A 172 -6.02 -3.89 -6.25
C VAL A 172 -4.93 -4.70 -5.60
N LEU A 173 -3.68 -4.25 -5.71
CA LEU A 173 -2.59 -4.79 -4.90
C LEU A 173 -2.75 -4.25 -3.48
N GLN A 174 -2.80 -5.17 -2.53
CA GLN A 174 -2.91 -4.90 -1.12
C GLN A 174 -1.70 -5.50 -0.42
N SER A 175 -1.06 -4.75 0.45
CA SER A 175 -0.13 -5.29 1.43
C SER A 175 -0.50 -4.79 2.82
N TYR A 176 0.02 -5.46 3.85
CA TYR A 176 -0.17 -5.04 5.22
C TYR A 176 1.09 -5.22 6.04
N TRP A 177 1.16 -4.44 7.11
CA TRP A 177 2.23 -4.47 8.09
C TRP A 177 1.66 -4.36 9.51
N CYS A 178 2.07 -5.25 10.40
CA CYS A 178 1.61 -5.34 11.79
C CYS A 178 2.74 -5.36 12.83
N GLY A 179 4.00 -5.22 12.41
CA GLY A 179 5.19 -5.22 13.28
C GLY A 179 6.45 -5.70 12.55
N ASN A 180 7.61 -5.71 13.22
CA ASN A 180 8.83 -6.27 12.63
C ASN A 180 8.60 -7.78 12.45
N LEU A 181 8.63 -8.26 11.21
CA LEU A 181 8.27 -9.64 10.78
C LEU A 181 6.78 -9.96 10.62
N CYS A 182 5.87 -9.03 10.91
CA CYS A 182 4.45 -9.25 10.71
C CYS A 182 3.97 -8.46 9.49
N GLY A 183 3.65 -9.15 8.41
CA GLY A 183 3.15 -8.53 7.19
C GLY A 183 2.74 -9.55 6.12
N GLY A 184 2.20 -9.05 5.03
CA GLY A 184 1.73 -9.90 3.95
C GLY A 184 1.13 -9.07 2.85
N GLY A 185 0.66 -9.73 1.79
CA GLY A 185 0.03 -9.03 0.70
C GLY A 185 -0.48 -9.96 -0.39
N GLY A 186 -1.17 -9.35 -1.34
CA GLY A 186 -1.77 -10.05 -2.46
C GLY A 186 -2.62 -9.12 -3.31
N LEU A 187 -3.32 -9.71 -4.25
CA LEU A 187 -4.26 -9.06 -5.14
C LEU A 187 -5.68 -9.31 -4.63
N LEU A 188 -6.43 -8.22 -4.47
CA LEU A 188 -7.87 -8.27 -4.30
C LEU A 188 -8.52 -8.18 -5.68
N LEU A 189 -9.48 -9.06 -5.93
CA LEU A 189 -10.24 -9.13 -7.18
C LEU A 189 -11.62 -8.55 -6.97
N LEU A 190 -12.02 -7.64 -7.83
CA LEU A 190 -13.33 -7.01 -7.75
C LEU A 190 -14.14 -7.20 -9.03
N LYS A 191 -15.46 -7.27 -8.85
CA LYS A 191 -16.44 -7.24 -9.94
C LYS A 191 -17.46 -6.13 -9.69
N TYR A 192 -17.81 -5.42 -10.74
CA TYR A 192 -18.93 -4.47 -10.73
C TYR A 192 -20.22 -5.24 -10.98
N ARG A 193 -21.13 -5.23 -10.01
CA ARG A 193 -22.45 -5.88 -10.09
C ARG A 193 -23.48 -5.05 -9.33
N ASP A 194 -24.67 -4.95 -9.90
CA ASP A 194 -25.81 -4.24 -9.29
C ASP A 194 -25.48 -2.80 -8.86
N GLY A 195 -24.71 -2.10 -9.69
CA GLY A 195 -24.31 -0.71 -9.44
C GLY A 195 -23.15 -0.53 -8.45
N GLN A 196 -22.53 -1.61 -7.97
CA GLN A 196 -21.52 -1.56 -6.92
C GLN A 196 -20.31 -2.45 -7.20
N TRP A 197 -19.14 -1.99 -6.76
CA TRP A 197 -17.93 -2.82 -6.71
C TRP A 197 -17.98 -3.75 -5.51
N ARG A 198 -17.62 -5.01 -5.71
CA ARG A 198 -17.51 -6.00 -4.63
C ARG A 198 -16.24 -6.81 -4.77
N VAL A 199 -15.56 -7.05 -3.64
CA VAL A 199 -14.48 -8.02 -3.57
C VAL A 199 -15.07 -9.41 -3.81
N THR A 200 -14.46 -10.15 -4.73
CA THR A 200 -14.91 -11.48 -5.18
C THR A 200 -13.86 -12.56 -4.98
N GLY A 201 -12.63 -12.17 -4.64
CA GLY A 201 -11.55 -13.10 -4.39
C GLY A 201 -10.27 -12.37 -3.95
N TRP A 202 -9.32 -13.17 -3.47
CA TRP A 202 -8.01 -12.73 -3.05
C TRP A 202 -6.96 -13.73 -3.55
N ALA A 203 -5.82 -13.22 -3.99
CA ALA A 203 -4.66 -13.98 -4.43
C ALA A 203 -3.42 -13.48 -3.71
N GLY A 204 -2.83 -14.22 -2.77
CA GLY A 204 -1.66 -13.69 -2.09
C GLY A 204 -0.89 -14.66 -1.25
N MET A 205 0.07 -14.09 -0.52
CA MET A 205 0.98 -14.77 0.38
C MET A 205 0.99 -14.05 1.73
N SER A 206 0.83 -14.84 2.80
CA SER A 206 1.14 -14.39 4.14
C SER A 206 2.63 -14.62 4.40
N ILE A 207 3.32 -13.63 4.96
CA ILE A 207 4.66 -13.81 5.51
C ILE A 207 4.47 -13.84 7.03
N SER A 208 4.25 -15.05 7.56
CA SER A 208 4.18 -15.32 9.00
C SER A 208 5.47 -15.97 9.47
#